data_AF-A0A416VHJ5-F1
#
_entry.id   AF-A0A416VHJ5-F1
#
_cell.length_a   1.000
_cell.length_b   1.000
_cell.length_c   1.000
_cell.angle_alpha   90.00
_cell.angle_beta   90.00
_cell.angle_gamma   90.00
#
_symmetry.space_group_name_H-M   'P 1'
#
loop_
_entity.id
_entity.type
_entity.pdbx_description
1 polymer ?
#
loop_
_entity_poly.entity_id
_entity_poly.type
_entity_poly.pdbx_seq_one_letter_code
_entity_poly.pdbx_strand_id
1 'polypeptide(L)'
;MIAQVYVVTKSFDYIPKEILNDIDKMGVDGYLSLTDLEGKYINAIFQVEADINLSGKKVCFLTGNIGTNKSDKKTYFMIERRRVHSNSSPHYSVLYVLNATQKERSGGYDGAIVYGSKKFLSVKEVIKRLRKFH
;
A
#
# COMPACT_ATOMS: atom_id res chain seq x y z
N MET A 1 16.84 9.93 -8.86
CA MET A 1 15.52 10.17 -8.25
C MET A 1 15.47 9.57 -6.85
N ILE A 2 14.75 10.21 -5.94
CA ILE A 2 14.55 9.75 -4.55
C ILE A 2 13.26 8.91 -4.52
N ALA A 3 13.10 8.00 -3.55
CA ALA A 3 11.81 7.31 -3.35
C ALA A 3 10.76 8.31 -2.88
N GLN A 4 9.51 8.12 -3.30
CA GLN A 4 8.40 8.93 -2.84
C GLN A 4 7.67 8.21 -1.71
N VAL A 5 7.36 8.91 -0.62
CA VAL A 5 6.80 8.33 0.59
C VAL A 5 5.53 9.07 0.97
N TYR A 6 4.43 8.35 1.10
CA TYR A 6 3.09 8.88 1.39
C TYR A 6 2.56 8.27 2.68
N VAL A 7 1.91 9.08 3.49
CA VAL A 7 1.26 8.65 4.73
C VAL A 7 -0.23 8.85 4.58
N VAL A 8 -1.03 7.88 5.02
CA VAL A 8 -2.48 8.07 5.08
C VAL A 8 -2.78 9.18 6.10
N THR A 9 -3.34 10.29 5.60
CA THR A 9 -3.67 11.48 6.43
C THR A 9 -5.14 11.89 6.35
N LYS A 10 -5.91 11.32 5.42
CA LYS A 10 -7.30 11.70 5.12
C LYS A 10 -8.28 10.60 5.52
N SER A 11 -9.55 10.96 5.69
CA SER A 11 -10.65 10.01 5.88
C SER A 11 -11.05 9.36 4.55
N PHE A 12 -11.90 8.33 4.62
CA PHE A 12 -12.48 7.71 3.44
C PHE A 12 -13.32 8.67 2.59
N ASP A 13 -13.82 9.78 3.15
CA ASP A 13 -14.64 10.77 2.42
C ASP A 13 -13.90 11.44 1.25
N TYR A 14 -12.57 11.37 1.25
CA TYR A 14 -11.71 11.89 0.18
C TYR A 14 -11.49 10.90 -0.96
N ILE A 15 -12.01 9.67 -0.84
CA ILE A 15 -11.96 8.65 -1.89
C ILE A 15 -13.25 8.75 -2.73
N PRO A 16 -13.14 8.74 -4.07
CA PRO A 16 -14.31 8.69 -4.95
C PRO A 16 -15.29 7.56 -4.56
N LYS A 17 -16.58 7.90 -4.48
CA LYS A 17 -17.62 6.96 -4.03
C LYS A 17 -17.69 5.70 -4.91
N GLU A 18 -17.47 5.82 -6.21
CA GLU A 18 -17.40 4.68 -7.12
C GLU A 18 -16.34 3.64 -6.74
N ILE A 19 -15.20 4.08 -6.20
CA ILE A 19 -14.13 3.19 -5.73
C ILE A 19 -14.54 2.53 -4.43
N LEU A 20 -15.10 3.30 -3.49
CA LEU A 20 -15.54 2.78 -2.19
C LEU A 20 -16.71 1.81 -2.28
N ASN A 21 -17.65 2.02 -3.21
CA ASN A 21 -18.76 1.11 -3.47
C ASN A 21 -18.27 -0.30 -3.87
N ASP A 22 -17.07 -0.38 -4.44
CA ASP A 22 -16.44 -1.62 -4.88
C ASP A 22 -15.35 -2.14 -3.92
N ILE A 23 -15.28 -1.61 -2.68
CA ILE A 23 -14.28 -2.03 -1.67
C ILE A 23 -14.31 -3.55 -1.42
N ASP A 24 -15.47 -4.18 -1.55
CA ASP A 24 -15.63 -5.63 -1.35
C ASP A 24 -15.00 -6.48 -2.45
N LYS A 25 -14.67 -5.89 -3.61
CA LYS A 25 -13.99 -6.53 -4.73
C LYS A 25 -12.47 -6.48 -4.62
N MET A 26 -11.92 -5.70 -3.69
CA MET A 26 -10.47 -5.54 -3.51
C MET A 26 -9.88 -6.62 -2.58
N GLY A 27 -8.66 -7.07 -2.87
CA GLY A 27 -7.94 -8.07 -2.09
C GLY A 27 -8.55 -9.45 -2.14
N VAL A 28 -9.25 -9.80 -3.22
CA VAL A 28 -9.90 -11.11 -3.37
C VAL A 28 -9.00 -12.14 -4.06
N ASP A 29 -8.09 -11.69 -4.92
CA ASP A 29 -7.16 -12.54 -5.65
C ASP A 29 -5.84 -12.79 -4.89
N GLY A 30 -5.04 -13.75 -5.39
CA GLY A 30 -3.73 -14.12 -4.83
C GLY A 30 -2.53 -13.50 -5.56
N TYR A 31 -2.74 -12.58 -6.49
CA TYR A 31 -1.66 -11.99 -7.28
C TYR A 31 -0.88 -10.94 -6.47
N LEU A 32 0.43 -10.87 -6.74
CA LEU A 32 1.33 -9.89 -6.13
C LEU A 32 1.15 -8.47 -6.70
N SER A 33 0.60 -8.36 -7.90
CA SER A 33 0.29 -7.08 -8.52
C SER A 33 -1.08 -6.57 -8.08
N LEU A 34 -1.19 -5.25 -7.98
CA LEU A 34 -2.46 -4.58 -7.76
C LEU A 34 -3.32 -4.64 -9.03
N THR A 35 -4.61 -4.88 -8.86
CA THR A 35 -5.61 -4.65 -9.91
C THR A 35 -5.79 -3.16 -10.16
N ASP A 36 -6.49 -2.80 -11.24
CA ASP A 36 -6.83 -1.40 -11.53
C ASP A 36 -7.63 -0.74 -10.39
N LEU A 37 -8.63 -1.45 -9.86
CA LEU A 37 -9.45 -0.97 -8.75
C LEU A 37 -8.62 -0.77 -7.46
N GLU A 38 -7.77 -1.73 -7.11
CA GLU A 38 -6.88 -1.64 -5.94
C GLU A 38 -5.84 -0.52 -6.08
N GLY A 39 -5.28 -0.35 -7.29
CA GLY A 39 -4.35 0.73 -7.61
C GLY A 39 -4.99 2.10 -7.47
N LYS A 40 -6.20 2.28 -8.01
CA LYS A 40 -6.99 3.50 -7.86
C LYS A 40 -7.33 3.81 -6.41
N TYR A 41 -7.72 2.80 -5.63
CA TYR A 41 -7.96 2.96 -4.20
C TYR A 41 -6.72 3.44 -3.46
N ILE A 42 -5.57 2.77 -3.69
CA ILE A 42 -4.31 3.13 -3.01
C ILE A 42 -3.88 4.54 -3.41
N ASN A 43 -3.95 4.89 -4.70
CA ASN A 43 -3.67 6.26 -5.15
C ASN A 43 -4.57 7.29 -4.44
N ALA A 44 -5.86 7.00 -4.29
CA ALA A 44 -6.80 7.89 -3.63
C ALA A 44 -6.54 8.01 -2.12
N ILE A 45 -6.40 6.91 -1.37
CA ILE A 45 -6.24 6.97 0.09
C ILE A 45 -4.92 7.62 0.53
N PHE A 46 -3.85 7.41 -0.26
CA PHE A 46 -2.55 8.02 0.01
C PHE A 46 -2.38 9.41 -0.62
N GLN A 47 -3.36 9.88 -1.41
CA GLN A 47 -3.29 11.15 -2.15
C GLN A 47 -2.02 11.24 -2.98
N VAL A 48 -1.74 10.17 -3.72
CA VAL A 48 -0.55 10.04 -4.56
C VAL A 48 -0.62 11.05 -5.71
N GLU A 49 0.53 11.59 -6.10
CA GLU A 49 0.65 12.51 -7.24
C GLU A 49 0.05 11.90 -8.52
N ALA A 50 -0.58 12.75 -9.35
CA ALA A 50 -1.41 12.30 -10.48
C ALA A 50 -0.62 11.56 -11.59
N ASP A 51 0.69 11.75 -11.67
CA ASP A 51 1.59 11.09 -12.61
C ASP A 51 2.00 9.67 -12.17
N ILE A 52 1.71 9.29 -10.93
CA ILE A 52 2.03 7.96 -10.39
C ILE A 52 0.78 7.08 -10.43
N ASN A 53 0.87 6.01 -11.21
CA ASN A 53 -0.17 4.98 -11.28
C ASN A 53 0.30 3.66 -10.64
N LEU A 54 -0.38 3.24 -9.57
CA LEU A 54 -0.12 1.98 -8.87
C LEU A 54 -0.86 0.77 -9.46
N SER A 55 -1.75 0.98 -10.42
CA SER A 55 -2.45 -0.11 -11.12
C SER A 55 -1.46 -1.03 -11.83
N GLY A 56 -1.58 -2.34 -11.62
CA GLY A 56 -0.68 -3.36 -12.17
C GLY A 56 0.70 -3.43 -11.50
N LYS A 57 1.01 -2.54 -10.54
CA LYS A 57 2.32 -2.51 -9.88
C LYS A 57 2.46 -3.61 -8.84
N LYS A 58 3.68 -4.15 -8.72
CA LYS A 58 4.03 -5.16 -7.71
C LYS A 58 4.33 -4.46 -6.39
N VAL A 59 3.37 -4.49 -5.47
CA VAL A 59 3.47 -3.82 -4.16
C VAL A 59 3.52 -4.86 -3.04
N CYS A 60 4.51 -4.74 -2.16
CA CYS A 60 4.63 -5.61 -1.00
C CYS A 60 3.86 -5.05 0.20
N PHE A 61 3.20 -5.91 0.96
CA PHE A 61 2.49 -5.54 2.18
C PHE A 61 3.31 -5.96 3.40
N LEU A 62 3.62 -5.00 4.27
CA LEU A 62 4.42 -5.20 5.49
C LEU A 62 3.61 -4.77 6.71
N THR A 63 3.73 -5.52 7.80
CA THR A 63 3.00 -5.24 9.05
C THR A 63 3.82 -5.52 10.31
N GLY A 64 3.18 -5.34 11.47
CA GLY A 64 3.76 -5.45 12.80
C GLY A 64 4.36 -4.13 13.30
N ASN A 65 4.65 -4.07 14.60
CA ASN A 65 5.07 -2.85 15.31
C ASN A 65 6.20 -2.07 14.65
N ILE A 66 7.11 -2.77 13.97
CA ILE A 66 8.22 -2.17 13.25
C ILE A 66 8.23 -2.51 11.78
N GLY A 67 7.17 -3.08 11.17
CA GLY A 67 7.05 -3.40 9.74
C GLY A 67 7.91 -4.57 9.24
N THR A 68 8.23 -5.53 10.10
CA THR A 68 9.12 -6.67 9.77
C THR A 68 8.39 -7.87 9.19
N ASN A 69 7.09 -7.97 9.40
CA ASN A 69 6.32 -9.15 9.01
C ASN A 69 5.79 -8.94 7.60
N LYS A 70 6.05 -9.89 6.71
CA LYS A 70 5.38 -9.92 5.41
C LYS A 70 3.91 -10.23 5.66
N SER A 71 3.05 -9.44 5.04
CA SER A 71 1.62 -9.69 4.96
C SER A 71 1.23 -9.89 3.50
N ASP A 72 -0.06 -10.01 3.25
CA ASP A 72 -0.62 -10.11 1.93
C ASP A 72 -1.67 -9.03 1.65
N LYS A 73 -1.98 -8.91 0.37
CA LYS A 73 -2.96 -8.00 -0.18
C LYS A 73 -4.35 -8.22 0.43
N LYS A 74 -4.74 -9.49 0.60
CA LYS A 74 -6.05 -9.88 1.14
C LYS A 74 -6.25 -9.34 2.55
N THR A 75 -5.26 -9.52 3.41
CA THR A 75 -5.29 -9.10 4.81
C THR A 75 -5.38 -7.57 4.92
N TYR A 76 -4.61 -6.84 4.11
CA TYR A 76 -4.67 -5.38 4.09
C TYR A 76 -6.07 -4.88 3.69
N PHE A 77 -6.60 -5.35 2.57
CA PHE A 77 -7.92 -4.90 2.09
C PHE A 77 -9.07 -5.40 2.97
N MET A 78 -8.95 -6.56 3.63
CA MET A 78 -9.92 -7.01 4.63
C MET A 78 -10.02 -6.02 5.79
N ILE A 79 -8.88 -5.49 6.28
CA ILE A 79 -8.87 -4.50 7.37
C ILE A 79 -9.50 -3.19 6.90
N GLU A 80 -9.12 -2.70 5.72
CA GLU A 80 -9.66 -1.46 5.16
C GLU A 80 -11.18 -1.56 4.93
N ARG A 81 -11.64 -2.64 4.31
CA ARG A 81 -13.07 -2.96 4.12
C ARG A 81 -13.84 -2.95 5.43
N ARG A 82 -13.32 -3.62 6.47
CA ARG A 82 -13.95 -3.62 7.79
C ARG A 82 -14.11 -2.21 8.35
N ARG A 83 -13.09 -1.35 8.17
CA ARG A 83 -13.10 0.04 8.64
C ARG A 83 -14.06 0.92 7.87
N VAL A 84 -14.15 0.75 6.54
CA VAL A 84 -15.16 1.42 5.71
C VAL A 84 -16.55 1.06 6.20
N HIS A 85 -16.87 -0.23 6.33
CA HIS A 85 -18.18 -0.71 6.79
C HIS A 85 -18.52 -0.31 8.23
N SER A 86 -17.52 -0.06 9.08
CA SER A 86 -17.71 0.41 10.46
C SER A 86 -17.59 1.93 10.61
N ASN A 87 -17.61 2.70 9.52
CA ASN A 87 -17.44 4.16 9.50
C ASN A 87 -16.25 4.64 10.35
N SER A 88 -15.17 3.86 10.34
CA SER A 88 -13.95 4.13 11.09
C SER A 88 -12.93 4.85 10.23
N SER A 89 -11.91 5.45 10.85
CA SER A 89 -10.80 6.02 10.09
C SER A 89 -10.00 4.94 9.34
N PRO A 90 -9.39 5.29 8.19
CA PRO A 90 -8.46 4.40 7.49
C PRO A 90 -7.35 3.87 8.39
N HIS A 91 -6.87 2.66 8.11
CA HIS A 91 -5.82 2.10 8.93
C HIS A 91 -4.50 2.85 8.68
N TYR A 92 -3.82 3.24 9.76
CA TYR A 92 -2.54 3.92 9.64
C TYR A 92 -1.55 3.09 8.81
N SER A 93 -1.12 3.69 7.71
CA SER A 93 -0.30 3.06 6.69
C SER A 93 0.64 4.08 6.05
N VAL A 94 1.79 3.60 5.59
CA VAL A 94 2.80 4.36 4.86
C VAL A 94 3.12 3.64 3.56
N LEU A 95 2.99 4.34 2.44
CA LEU A 95 3.33 3.86 1.10
C LEU A 95 4.72 4.37 0.71
N TYR A 96 5.53 3.45 0.20
CA TYR A 96 6.86 3.72 -0.36
C TYR A 96 6.84 3.37 -1.85
N VAL A 97 6.91 4.38 -2.71
CA VAL A 97 7.01 4.21 -4.17
C VAL A 97 8.50 4.22 -4.56
N LEU A 98 8.96 3.13 -5.17
CA LEU A 98 10.36 2.90 -5.47
C LEU A 98 10.68 3.33 -6.91
N ASN A 99 11.83 3.98 -7.09
CA ASN A 99 12.36 4.23 -8.43
C ASN A 99 12.99 2.96 -9.03
N ALA A 100 13.40 3.02 -10.31
CA ALA A 100 13.97 1.89 -11.03
C ALA A 100 15.15 1.22 -10.29
N THR A 101 16.12 2.00 -9.80
CA THR A 101 17.28 1.47 -9.05
C THR A 101 16.87 0.81 -7.73
N GLN A 102 15.88 1.36 -7.03
CA GLN A 102 15.37 0.80 -5.79
C GLN A 102 14.53 -0.44 -6.01
N LYS A 103 13.77 -0.49 -7.11
CA LYS A 103 13.00 -1.65 -7.56
C LYS A 103 13.92 -2.84 -7.84
N GLU A 104 15.00 -2.61 -8.56
CA GLU A 104 16.02 -3.66 -8.78
C GLU A 104 16.58 -4.16 -7.44
N ARG A 105 17.00 -3.23 -6.57
CA ARG A 105 17.56 -3.55 -5.25
C ARG A 105 16.56 -4.21 -4.29
N SER A 106 15.26 -4.11 -4.52
CA SER A 106 14.21 -4.69 -3.67
C SER A 106 13.77 -6.08 -4.10
N GLY A 107 14.25 -6.59 -5.24
CA GLY A 107 13.75 -7.83 -5.85
C GLY A 107 12.57 -7.62 -6.79
N GLY A 108 12.54 -6.47 -7.45
CA GLY A 108 11.57 -6.14 -8.48
C GLY A 108 10.25 -5.56 -7.97
N TYR A 109 10.17 -5.12 -6.70
CA TYR A 109 8.97 -4.44 -6.20
C TYR A 109 8.92 -2.99 -6.64
N ASP A 110 7.78 -2.56 -7.17
CA ASP A 110 7.50 -1.16 -7.51
C ASP A 110 7.23 -0.31 -6.26
N GLY A 111 6.78 -0.94 -5.17
CA GLY A 111 6.51 -0.25 -3.92
C GLY A 111 6.27 -1.16 -2.73
N ALA A 112 6.05 -0.56 -1.58
CA ALA A 112 5.63 -1.25 -0.37
C ALA A 112 4.63 -0.43 0.45
N ILE A 113 3.66 -1.10 1.06
CA ILE A 113 2.76 -0.52 2.05
C ILE A 113 3.11 -1.13 3.41
N VAL A 114 3.44 -0.26 4.36
CA VAL A 114 3.70 -0.62 5.75
C VAL A 114 2.53 -0.15 6.58
N TYR A 115 1.79 -1.08 7.19
CA TYR A 115 0.58 -0.76 7.95
C TYR A 115 0.63 -1.35 9.36
N GLY A 116 -0.03 -0.68 10.32
CA GLY A 116 -0.02 -1.09 11.73
C GLY A 116 1.37 -0.98 12.41
N SER A 117 2.32 -0.29 11.78
CA SER A 117 3.64 -0.02 12.36
C SER A 117 3.59 1.20 13.27
N LYS A 118 4.23 1.10 14.44
CA LYS A 118 4.47 2.24 15.34
C LYS A 118 5.69 3.05 14.95
N LYS A 119 6.57 2.47 14.12
CA LYS A 119 7.79 3.12 13.61
C LYS A 119 7.59 3.56 12.16
N PHE A 120 7.90 4.81 11.87
CA PHE A 120 8.12 5.29 10.51
C PHE A 120 9.47 4.79 9.99
N LEU A 121 9.48 4.08 8.88
CA LEU A 121 10.68 3.44 8.36
C LEU A 121 11.36 4.29 7.30
N SER A 122 12.68 4.28 7.28
CA SER A 122 13.41 4.81 6.14
C SER A 122 13.26 3.92 4.91
N VAL A 123 13.35 4.52 3.72
CA VAL A 123 13.33 3.79 2.44
C VAL A 123 14.40 2.69 2.40
N LYS A 124 15.59 2.95 2.97
CA LYS A 124 16.68 1.97 3.06
C LYS A 124 16.30 0.75 3.91
N GLU A 125 15.61 0.96 5.03
CA GLU A 125 15.09 -0.14 5.86
C GLU A 125 14.02 -0.95 5.12
N VAL A 126 13.12 -0.28 4.41
CA VAL A 126 12.07 -0.94 3.61
C VAL A 126 12.72 -1.82 2.53
N ILE A 127 13.62 -1.27 1.70
CA ILE A 127 14.32 -2.04 0.67
C ILE A 127 15.07 -3.24 1.26
N LYS A 128 15.77 -3.06 2.40
CA LYS A 128 16.47 -4.16 3.08
C LYS A 128 15.53 -5.30 3.48
N ARG A 129 14.28 -4.98 3.82
CA ARG A 129 13.28 -6.00 4.20
C ARG A 129 12.66 -6.66 2.98
N LEU A 130 12.34 -5.89 1.94
CA LEU A 130 11.81 -6.44 0.69
C LEU A 130 12.76 -7.49 0.08
N ARG A 131 14.07 -7.25 0.15
CA ARG A 131 15.10 -8.22 -0.27
C ARG A 131 15.01 -9.59 0.41
N LYS A 132 14.43 -9.68 1.61
CA LYS A 132 14.27 -10.96 2.33
C LYS A 132 13.08 -11.77 1.82
N PHE A 133 12.21 -11.15 1.03
CA PHE A 133 10.94 -11.69 0.57
C PHE A 133 10.87 -11.89 -0.95
N HIS A 134 11.95 -11.52 -1.65
CA HIS A 134 12.27 -11.91 -3.01
C HIS A 134 12.57 -13.41 -3.03
#